data_AF-A0AAU6VRH4-F1
#
_entry.id   AF-A0AAU6VRH4-F1
#
_cell.length_a   1.000
_cell.length_b   1.000
_cell.length_c   1.000
_cell.angle_alpha   90.00
_cell.angle_beta   90.00
_cell.angle_gamma   90.00
#
_symmetry.space_group_name_H-M   'P 1'
#
loop_
_entity.id
_entity.type
_entity.pdbx_description
1 polymer ?
#
loop_
_entity_poly.entity_id
_entity_poly.type
_entity_poly.pdbx_seq_one_letter_code
_entity_poly.pdbx_strand_id
1 'polypeptide(L)'
;MAVAKTVGEDKYKAAKMALYAKIHDEKTKFATGDELIRFGLSQAGISQEEFNRLKGTPEVKQLLAKWDQGIAIAKIQGIPALVVNGKYLINTKSIRSMPMLDEMILELSKK
;
A
#
# COMPACT_ATOMS: atom_id res chain seq x y z
N MET A 1 -5.71 3.21 4.97
CA MET A 1 -5.21 2.97 3.59
C MET A 1 -6.20 2.16 2.75
N ALA A 2 -6.59 0.95 3.14
CA ALA A 2 -7.55 0.13 2.34
C ALA A 2 -8.90 0.84 2.10
N VAL A 3 -9.48 1.47 3.13
CA VAL A 3 -10.70 2.29 2.97
C VAL A 3 -10.51 3.41 1.95
N ALA A 4 -9.38 4.13 1.98
CA ALA A 4 -9.14 5.19 1.01
C ALA A 4 -9.06 4.63 -0.42
N LYS A 5 -8.47 3.43 -0.60
CA LYS A 5 -8.40 2.74 -1.88
C LYS A 5 -9.76 2.28 -2.40
N THR A 6 -10.67 1.86 -1.53
CA THR A 6 -12.04 1.49 -1.93
C THR A 6 -12.91 2.71 -2.22
N VAL A 7 -12.68 3.85 -1.56
CA VAL A 7 -13.40 5.09 -1.84
C VAL A 7 -12.96 5.71 -3.18
N GLY A 8 -11.65 5.74 -3.47
CA GLY A 8 -11.15 6.28 -4.74
C GLY A 8 -9.63 6.29 -4.86
N GLU A 9 -9.12 6.22 -6.10
CA GLU A 9 -7.68 6.22 -6.36
C GLU A 9 -7.01 7.54 -5.96
N ASP A 10 -7.68 8.66 -6.21
CA ASP A 10 -7.28 10.01 -5.81
C ASP A 10 -7.17 10.11 -4.28
N LYS A 11 -8.16 9.58 -3.55
CA LYS A 11 -8.20 9.54 -2.08
C LYS A 11 -7.04 8.72 -1.52
N TYR A 12 -6.82 7.54 -2.09
CA TYR A 12 -5.69 6.69 -1.74
C TYR A 12 -4.35 7.37 -2.00
N LYS A 13 -4.18 7.99 -3.17
CA LYS A 13 -2.95 8.70 -3.54
C LYS A 13 -2.69 9.87 -2.60
N ALA A 14 -3.70 10.67 -2.27
CA ALA A 14 -3.58 11.80 -1.34
C ALA A 14 -3.11 11.33 0.05
N ALA A 15 -3.78 10.35 0.65
CA ALA A 15 -3.35 9.79 1.94
C ALA A 15 -1.94 9.19 1.88
N LYS A 16 -1.63 8.40 0.83
CA LYS A 16 -0.34 7.73 0.67
C LYS A 16 0.81 8.73 0.58
N MET A 17 0.70 9.72 -0.29
CA MET A 17 1.77 10.68 -0.54
C MET A 17 2.00 11.58 0.67
N ALA A 18 0.93 12.03 1.32
CA ALA A 18 1.05 12.84 2.53
C ALA A 18 1.67 12.06 3.69
N LEU A 19 1.28 10.79 3.90
CA LEU A 19 1.90 9.94 4.92
C LEU A 19 3.38 9.67 4.61
N TYR A 20 3.71 9.42 3.34
CA TYR A 20 5.10 9.23 2.93
C TYR A 20 5.94 10.46 3.21
N ALA A 21 5.50 11.64 2.76
CA ALA A 21 6.20 12.90 3.01
C ALA A 21 6.38 13.16 4.50
N LYS A 22 5.33 12.94 5.30
CA LYS A 22 5.40 13.19 6.75
C LYS A 22 6.39 12.27 7.46
N ILE A 23 6.43 10.99 7.09
CA ILE A 23 7.27 9.96 7.73
C ILE A 23 8.71 10.00 7.20
N HIS A 24 8.89 10.11 5.89
CA HIS A 24 10.20 9.94 5.25
C HIS A 24 10.90 11.27 4.98
N ASP A 25 10.19 12.28 4.50
CA ASP A 25 10.80 13.55 4.12
C ASP A 25 10.94 14.46 5.36
N GLU A 26 9.87 14.60 6.13
CA GLU A 26 9.83 15.41 7.34
C GLU A 26 10.31 14.65 8.60
N LYS A 27 10.52 13.34 8.51
CA LYS A 27 10.97 12.47 9.61
C LYS A 27 10.08 12.54 10.86
N THR A 28 8.79 12.82 10.68
CA THR A 28 7.83 12.88 11.79
C THR A 28 7.57 11.48 12.33
N LYS A 29 7.60 11.35 13.65
CA LYS A 29 7.15 10.14 14.35
C LYS A 29 5.75 10.40 14.90
N PHE A 30 4.76 9.69 14.37
CA PHE A 30 3.42 9.67 14.99
C PHE A 30 3.51 8.94 16.32
N ALA A 31 2.88 9.49 17.36
CA ALA A 31 2.91 8.89 18.69
C ALA A 31 2.06 7.61 18.77
N THR A 32 1.00 7.53 17.96
CA THR A 32 0.06 6.41 17.95
C THR A 32 -0.41 6.05 16.54
N GLY A 33 -0.87 4.81 16.36
CA GLY A 33 -1.51 4.38 15.12
C GLY A 33 -2.76 5.20 14.79
N ASP A 34 -3.53 5.61 15.80
CA ASP A 34 -4.73 6.43 15.60
C ASP A 34 -4.41 7.83 15.07
N GLU A 35 -3.31 8.45 15.52
CA GLU A 35 -2.86 9.73 15.00
C GLU A 35 -2.49 9.63 13.52
N LEU A 36 -1.74 8.58 13.16
CA LEU A 36 -1.38 8.28 11.77
C LEU A 36 -2.63 8.08 10.90
N ILE A 37 -3.60 7.30 11.40
CA ILE A 37 -4.87 7.05 10.69
C ILE A 37 -5.63 8.36 10.49
N ARG A 38 -5.82 9.16 11.54
CA ARG A 38 -6.53 10.46 11.45
C ARG A 38 -5.87 11.41 10.47
N PHE A 39 -4.54 11.50 10.50
CA PHE A 39 -3.80 12.32 9.53
C PHE A 39 -4.06 11.83 8.10
N GLY A 40 -3.88 10.52 7.83
CA GLY A 40 -4.13 9.97 6.50
C GLY A 40 -5.56 10.16 6.00
N LEU A 41 -6.56 10.00 6.88
CA LEU A 41 -7.98 10.23 6.54
C LEU A 41 -8.25 11.71 6.22
N SER A 42 -7.68 12.63 7.01
CA SER A 42 -7.79 14.08 6.77
C SER A 42 -7.23 14.46 5.39
N GLN A 43 -6.07 13.92 5.02
CA GLN A 43 -5.44 14.18 3.71
C GLN A 43 -6.23 13.59 2.55
N ALA A 44 -6.93 12.46 2.76
CA ALA A 44 -7.86 11.92 1.79
C ALA A 44 -9.20 12.68 1.75
N GLY A 45 -9.52 13.53 2.72
CA GLY A 45 -10.85 14.10 2.87
C GLY A 45 -11.92 13.03 3.12
N ILE A 46 -11.59 12.00 3.92
CA ILE A 46 -12.51 10.95 4.35
C ILE A 46 -12.86 11.22 5.82
N SER A 47 -14.15 11.28 6.14
CA SER A 47 -14.58 11.51 7.52
C SER A 47 -14.36 10.27 8.39
N GLN A 48 -14.28 10.47 9.70
CA GLN A 48 -14.17 9.36 10.66
C GLN A 48 -15.40 8.44 10.61
N GLU A 49 -16.58 9.01 10.36
CA GLU A 49 -17.84 8.29 10.22
C GLU A 49 -17.84 7.39 8.98
N GLU A 50 -17.42 7.94 7.83
CA GLU A 50 -17.28 7.20 6.59
C GLU A 50 -16.26 6.07 6.75
N PHE A 51 -15.11 6.36 7.37
CA PHE A 51 -14.12 5.33 7.67
C PHE A 51 -14.70 4.21 8.53
N ASN A 52 -15.40 4.55 9.62
CA ASN A 52 -15.99 3.56 10.52
C ASN A 52 -17.07 2.71 9.84
N ARG A 53 -17.85 3.30 8.93
CA ARG A 53 -18.83 2.59 8.11
C ARG A 53 -18.17 1.61 7.14
N LEU A 54 -17.08 2.04 6.48
CA LEU A 54 -16.46 1.28 5.39
C LEU A 54 -15.44 0.23 5.86
N LYS A 55 -14.72 0.47 6.97
CA LYS A 55 -13.61 -0.40 7.42
C LYS A 55 -13.99 -1.87 7.61
N GLY A 56 -15.25 -2.16 7.91
CA GLY A 56 -15.77 -3.50 8.14
C GLY A 56 -16.42 -4.18 6.94
N THR A 57 -16.54 -3.48 5.80
CA THR A 57 -17.22 -3.98 4.60
C THR A 57 -16.49 -5.18 3.99
N PRO A 58 -17.21 -6.09 3.30
CA PRO A 58 -16.59 -7.21 2.61
C PRO A 58 -15.51 -6.77 1.61
N GLU A 59 -15.74 -5.68 0.89
CA GLU A 59 -14.78 -5.14 -0.08
C GLU A 59 -13.45 -4.73 0.58
N VAL A 60 -13.51 -3.93 1.65
CA VAL A 60 -12.30 -3.51 2.39
C VAL A 60 -11.58 -4.71 3.00
N LYS A 61 -12.33 -5.68 3.55
CA LYS A 61 -11.75 -6.91 4.11
C LYS A 61 -11.07 -7.77 3.04
N GLN A 62 -11.69 -7.94 1.88
CA GLN A 62 -11.11 -8.68 0.76
C GLN A 62 -9.84 -8.00 0.23
N LEU A 63 -9.84 -6.66 0.15
CA LEU A 63 -8.65 -5.92 -0.25
C LEU A 63 -7.51 -6.08 0.75
N LEU A 64 -7.80 -5.99 2.06
CA LEU A 64 -6.81 -6.25 3.11
C LEU A 64 -6.23 -7.66 3.01
N ALA A 65 -7.09 -8.67 2.82
CA ALA A 65 -6.63 -10.06 2.66
C ALA A 65 -5.69 -10.22 1.45
N LYS A 66 -5.99 -9.57 0.32
CA LYS A 66 -5.10 -9.55 -0.86
C LYS A 66 -3.76 -8.88 -0.55
N TRP A 67 -3.75 -7.80 0.23
CA TRP A 67 -2.51 -7.14 0.63
C TRP A 67 -1.68 -8.02 1.57
N ASP A 68 -2.32 -8.70 2.53
CA ASP A 68 -1.67 -9.57 3.50
C ASP A 68 -0.97 -10.78 2.83
N GLN A 69 -1.54 -11.32 1.74
CA GLN A 69 -0.91 -12.40 0.97
C GLN A 69 0.51 -12.03 0.50
N GLY A 70 0.74 -10.78 0.08
CA GLY A 70 2.06 -10.32 -0.36
C GLY A 70 3.06 -10.11 0.79
N ILE A 71 2.58 -9.81 2.00
CA ILE A 71 3.44 -9.45 3.14
C ILE A 71 4.29 -10.63 3.61
N ALA A 72 3.75 -11.84 3.66
CA ALA A 72 4.50 -13.02 4.09
C ALA A 72 5.73 -13.27 3.20
N ILE A 73 5.56 -13.08 1.88
CA ILE A 73 6.62 -13.25 0.89
C ILE A 73 7.59 -12.06 0.92
N ALA A 74 7.07 -10.83 1.04
CA ALA A 74 7.88 -9.61 1.08
C ALA A 74 8.88 -9.58 2.26
N LYS A 75 8.52 -10.17 3.41
CA LYS A 75 9.40 -10.23 4.59
C LYS A 75 10.73 -10.95 4.33
N ILE A 76 10.82 -11.80 3.30
CA ILE A 76 12.03 -12.58 2.99
C ILE A 76 13.22 -11.69 2.62
N GLN A 77 13.00 -10.58 1.91
CA GLN A 77 14.09 -9.73 1.36
C GLN A 77 14.12 -8.31 1.91
N GLY A 78 13.17 -7.93 2.76
CA GLY A 78 13.01 -6.55 3.23
C GLY A 78 12.28 -5.66 2.23
N ILE A 79 11.94 -4.45 2.66
CA ILE A 79 11.15 -3.49 1.87
C ILE A 79 12.12 -2.48 1.21
N PRO A 80 11.96 -2.14 -0.08
CA PRO A 80 10.87 -2.53 -0.99
C PRO A 80 11.02 -3.96 -1.55
N ALA A 81 9.91 -4.70 -1.54
CA ALA A 81 9.77 -6.02 -2.14
C ALA A 81 8.65 -6.00 -3.18
N LEU A 82 8.91 -6.54 -4.37
CA LEU A 82 7.92 -6.62 -5.45
C LEU A 82 7.52 -8.08 -5.62
N VAL A 83 6.28 -8.40 -5.27
CA VAL A 83 5.72 -9.75 -5.40
C VAL A 83 4.72 -9.76 -6.55
N VAL A 84 4.98 -10.56 -7.59
CA VAL A 84 4.09 -10.73 -8.74
C VAL A 84 3.22 -11.96 -8.54
N ASN A 85 1.92 -11.80 -8.81
CA ASN A 85 0.90 -12.85 -8.67
C ASN A 85 0.87 -13.55 -7.29
N GLY A 86 1.27 -12.85 -6.22
CA GLY A 86 1.35 -13.41 -4.87
C GLY A 86 2.29 -14.62 -4.73
N LYS A 87 3.23 -14.80 -5.66
CA LYS A 87 4.06 -16.02 -5.77
C LYS A 87 5.54 -15.71 -6.04
N TYR A 88 5.82 -14.74 -6.91
CA TYR A 88 7.17 -14.47 -7.39
C TYR A 88 7.74 -13.19 -6.77
N LEU A 89 8.76 -13.33 -5.93
CA LEU A 89 9.50 -12.19 -5.38
C LEU A 89 10.59 -11.76 -6.37
N ILE A 90 10.53 -10.52 -6.85
CA ILE A 90 11.54 -9.95 -7.74
C ILE A 90 12.77 -9.57 -6.92
N ASN A 91 13.93 -10.08 -7.33
CA ASN A 91 15.21 -9.61 -6.83
C ASN A 91 15.50 -8.20 -7.39
N THR A 92 15.24 -7.17 -6.59
CA THR A 92 15.41 -5.76 -7.01
C THR A 92 16.87 -5.42 -7.34
N LYS A 93 17.86 -6.15 -6.80
CA LYS A 93 19.29 -5.95 -7.11
C LYS A 93 19.67 -6.34 -8.54
N SER A 94 18.90 -7.21 -9.19
CA SER A 94 19.17 -7.60 -10.59
C SER A 94 18.52 -6.67 -11.61
N ILE A 95 17.66 -5.74 -11.17
CA ILE A 95 16.96 -4.79 -12.04
C ILE A 95 17.92 -3.69 -12.47
N ARG A 96 18.12 -3.54 -13.78
CA ARG A 96 19.04 -2.55 -14.37
C ARG A 96 18.33 -1.37 -15.01
N SER A 97 17.03 -1.47 -15.25
CA SER A 97 16.22 -0.43 -15.87
C SER A 97 14.73 -0.65 -15.57
N MET A 98 13.92 0.40 -15.71
CA MET A 98 12.45 0.28 -15.57
C MET A 98 11.83 -0.63 -16.65
N PRO A 99 12.21 -0.57 -17.93
CA PRO A 99 11.68 -1.50 -18.93
C PRO A 99 11.94 -2.97 -18.60
N MET A 100 13.13 -3.30 -18.07
CA MET A 100 13.43 -4.66 -17.62
C MET A 100 12.49 -5.12 -16.50
N LEU A 101 12.16 -4.22 -15.57
CA LEU A 101 11.20 -4.51 -14.51
C LEU A 101 9.79 -4.75 -15.08
N ASP A 102 9.35 -3.92 -16.02
CA ASP A 102 8.03 -4.05 -16.66
C ASP A 102 7.91 -5.38 -17.40
N GLU A 103 8.93 -5.78 -18.16
CA GLU A 103 8.98 -7.07 -18.86
C GLU A 103 8.91 -8.25 -17.88
N MET A 104 9.71 -8.21 -16.80
CA MET A 104 9.68 -9.25 -15.76
C MET A 104 8.30 -9.35 -15.10
N ILE A 105 7.65 -8.22 -14.78
CA ILE A 105 6.32 -8.20 -14.20
C ILE A 105 5.30 -8.81 -15.17
N LEU A 106 5.36 -8.45 -16.45
CA LEU A 106 4.44 -8.96 -17.48
C LEU A 106 4.60 -10.47 -17.68
N GLU A 107 5.83 -10.98 -17.67
CA GLU A 107 6.08 -12.41 -17.81
C GLU A 107 5.55 -13.19 -16.59
N LEU A 108 5.91 -12.74 -15.38
CA LEU A 108 5.53 -13.40 -14.13
C LEU A 108 4.04 -13.29 -13.83
N SER A 109 3.35 -12.26 -14.33
CA SER A 109 1.89 -12.12 -14.15
C SER A 109 1.09 -13.13 -14.98
N LYS A 110 1.70 -13.74 -16.01
CA LYS A 110 1.07 -14.76 -16.85
C LYS A 110 1.32 -16.19 -16.34
N LYS A 111 2.15 -16.35 -15.30
CA LYS A 111 2.57 -17.63 -14.71
C LYS A 111 1.90 -17.87 -13.36
#